data_AF-A0A6I3V0G6-F1
#
_entry.id   AF-A0A6I3V0G6-F1
#
_cell.length_a   1.000
_cell.length_b   1.000
_cell.length_c   1.000
_cell.angle_alpha   90.00
_cell.angle_beta   90.00
_cell.angle_gamma   90.00
#
_symmetry.space_group_name_H-M   'P 1'
#
loop_
_entity.id
_entity.type
_entity.pdbx_description
1 polymer ?
#
loop_
_entity_poly.entity_id
_entity_poly.type
_entity_poly.pdbx_seq_one_letter_code
_entity_poly.pdbx_strand_id
1 'polypeptide(L)'
;QLKGIEQLKKHGIEGVVVIGGDGSYHGAMRLTEHGFPAIGLPGTIDNDIVGTDFTIGFDTAVTTAMDAIDKIRDTSSSHRRTF
;
A
#
# COMPACT_ATOMS: atom_id res chain seq x y z
N GLN A 1 16.43 12.63 4.57
CA GLN A 1 15.90 11.87 5.73
C GLN A 1 16.21 12.60 7.03
N LEU A 2 17.40 13.21 7.17
CA LEU A 2 17.80 14.05 8.31
C LEU A 2 16.77 15.13 8.72
N LYS A 3 16.26 15.92 7.76
CA LYS A 3 15.22 16.93 8.03
C LYS A 3 13.95 16.32 8.65
N GLY A 4 13.58 15.10 8.24
CA GLY A 4 12.45 14.36 8.81
C GLY A 4 12.73 13.92 10.24
N ILE A 5 13.92 13.39 10.51
CA ILE A 5 14.36 12.99 11.87
C ILE A 5 14.38 14.18 12.82
N GLU A 6 14.82 15.36 12.36
CA GLU A 6 14.77 16.60 13.15
C GLU A 6 13.33 16.95 13.55
N GLN A 7 12.38 16.85 12.63
CA GLN A 7 10.96 17.08 12.93
C GLN A 7 10.42 16.05 13.90
N LEU A 8 10.74 14.76 13.73
CA LEU A 8 10.31 13.70 14.64
C LEU A 8 10.82 13.96 16.06
N LYS A 9 12.11 14.29 16.21
CA LYS A 9 12.71 14.65 17.50
C LYS A 9 12.09 15.90 18.11
N LYS A 10 11.83 16.94 17.32
CA LYS A 10 11.17 18.18 17.76
C LYS A 10 9.80 17.92 18.40
N HIS A 11 9.08 16.90 17.92
CA HIS A 11 7.76 16.54 18.43
C HIS A 11 7.80 15.39 19.46
N GLY A 12 8.99 14.97 19.91
CA GLY A 12 9.13 13.86 20.87
C GLY A 12 8.72 12.50 20.32
N ILE A 13 8.75 12.32 18.99
CA ILE A 13 8.41 11.03 18.36
C ILE A 13 9.65 10.15 18.37
N GLU A 14 9.49 8.94 18.92
CA GLU A 14 10.59 8.00 19.18
C GLU A 14 10.66 6.85 18.15
N GLY A 15 9.64 6.70 17.32
CA GLY A 15 9.56 5.69 16.27
C GLY A 15 8.39 5.96 15.33
N VAL A 16 8.41 5.32 14.15
CA VAL A 16 7.34 5.47 13.16
C VAL A 16 6.86 4.12 12.64
N VAL A 17 5.54 4.03 12.38
CA VAL A 17 4.95 2.95 11.59
C VAL A 17 4.60 3.53 10.23
N VAL A 18 5.18 2.98 9.18
CA VAL A 18 5.03 3.44 7.80
C VAL A 18 4.12 2.46 7.06
N ILE A 19 2.91 2.92 6.73
CA ILE A 19 1.93 2.14 5.95
C ILE A 19 2.06 2.54 4.48
N GLY A 20 2.34 1.59 3.60
CA GLY A 20 2.46 1.83 2.17
C GLY A 20 3.10 0.66 1.41
N GLY A 21 3.51 0.92 0.18
CA GLY A 21 4.25 -0.04 -0.64
C GLY A 21 5.77 0.15 -0.62
N ASP A 22 6.45 -0.42 -1.61
CA ASP A 22 7.91 -0.48 -1.70
C ASP A 22 8.60 0.88 -1.56
N GLY A 23 8.09 1.91 -2.22
CA GLY A 23 8.67 3.26 -2.14
C GLY A 23 8.71 3.79 -0.69
N SER A 24 7.66 3.52 0.08
CA SER A 24 7.58 3.90 1.49
C SER A 24 8.54 3.08 2.37
N TYR A 25 8.76 1.80 2.03
CA TYR A 25 9.68 0.92 2.75
C TYR A 25 11.13 1.38 2.60
N HIS A 26 11.52 1.88 1.41
CA HIS A 26 12.83 2.51 1.23
C HIS A 26 13.00 3.70 2.19
N GLY A 27 11.96 4.52 2.37
CA GLY A 27 11.95 5.61 3.33
C GLY A 27 12.16 5.13 4.77
N ALA A 28 11.42 4.09 5.18
CA ALA A 28 11.53 3.47 6.50
C ALA A 28 12.92 2.89 6.76
N MET A 29 13.49 2.16 5.78
CA MET A 29 14.84 1.61 5.88
C MET A 29 15.88 2.71 6.07
N ARG A 30 15.81 3.79 5.29
CA ARG A 30 16.72 4.93 5.46
C ARG A 30 16.57 5.61 6.82
N LEU A 31 15.38 5.63 7.44
CA LEU A 31 15.23 6.14 8.81
C LEU A 31 15.96 5.23 9.83
N THR A 32 15.80 3.91 9.69
CA THR A 32 16.48 2.94 10.57
C THR A 32 17.99 2.98 10.44
N GLU A 33 18.53 3.17 9.24
CA GLU A 33 19.98 3.35 9.01
C GLU A 33 20.55 4.58 9.76
N HIS A 34 19.73 5.59 10.01
CA HIS A 34 20.10 6.78 10.79
C HIS A 34 19.78 6.63 12.29
N GLY A 35 19.49 5.41 12.76
CA GLY A 35 19.20 5.11 14.16
C GLY A 35 17.80 5.50 14.61
N PHE A 36 16.88 5.79 13.68
CA PHE A 36 15.49 6.09 14.01
C PHE A 36 14.58 4.87 13.74
N PRO A 37 13.93 4.28 14.76
CA PRO A 37 13.13 3.07 14.60
C PRO A 37 11.97 3.27 13.63
N ALA A 38 11.82 2.35 12.68
CA ALA A 38 10.69 2.33 11.77
C ALA A 38 10.22 0.89 11.50
N ILE A 39 8.90 0.71 11.36
CA ILE A 39 8.27 -0.56 10.94
C ILE A 39 7.43 -0.30 9.70
N GLY A 40 7.54 -1.15 8.70
CA GLY A 40 6.70 -1.13 7.50
C GLY A 40 5.43 -1.96 7.68
N LEU A 41 4.30 -1.45 7.21
CA LEU A 41 3.05 -2.19 7.06
C LEU A 41 2.63 -2.20 5.58
N PRO A 42 2.34 -3.37 4.99
CA PRO A 42 2.09 -3.51 3.56
C PRO A 42 0.71 -2.96 3.20
N GLY A 43 0.68 -1.74 2.65
CA GLY A 43 -0.53 -1.03 2.26
C GLY A 43 -0.50 -0.65 0.79
N THR A 44 -1.01 -1.53 -0.06
CA THR A 44 -1.16 -1.33 -1.51
C THR A 44 -2.25 -2.25 -2.05
N ILE A 45 -2.88 -1.86 -3.16
CA ILE A 45 -3.84 -2.71 -3.87
C ILE A 45 -3.16 -3.72 -4.81
N ASP A 46 -1.87 -3.54 -5.08
CA ASP A 46 -1.15 -4.29 -6.14
C ASP A 46 -0.70 -5.69 -5.69
N ASN A 47 -0.70 -5.96 -4.39
CA ASN A 47 -0.25 -7.21 -3.78
C ASN A 47 1.16 -7.66 -4.20
N ASP A 48 2.09 -6.73 -4.31
CA ASP A 48 3.44 -6.92 -4.84
C ASP A 48 4.55 -6.75 -3.80
N ILE A 49 4.20 -6.71 -2.51
CA ILE A 49 5.17 -6.55 -1.41
C ILE A 49 5.74 -7.90 -0.98
N VAL A 50 7.06 -8.04 -1.09
CA VAL A 50 7.77 -9.24 -0.65
C VAL A 50 7.67 -9.42 0.87
N GLY A 51 7.39 -10.64 1.32
CA GLY A 51 7.35 -11.00 2.75
C GLY A 51 5.95 -11.02 3.36
N THR A 52 4.90 -10.78 2.56
CA THR A 52 3.50 -11.02 2.93
C THR A 52 2.78 -11.71 1.77
N ASP A 53 1.83 -12.59 2.08
CA ASP A 53 0.97 -13.21 1.05
C ASP A 53 -0.08 -12.20 0.53
N PHE A 54 -0.49 -11.26 1.40
CA PHE A 54 -1.53 -10.28 1.12
C PHE A 54 -1.15 -8.88 1.61
N THR A 55 -1.50 -7.86 0.82
CA THR A 55 -1.36 -6.44 1.18
C THR A 55 -2.71 -5.83 1.55
N ILE A 56 -2.70 -4.86 2.47
CA ILE A 56 -3.90 -4.15 2.88
C ILE A 56 -4.44 -3.35 1.69
N GLY A 57 -5.69 -3.64 1.30
CA GLY A 57 -6.39 -3.01 0.19
C GLY A 57 -6.57 -3.91 -1.04
N PHE A 58 -5.76 -4.97 -1.18
CA PHE A 58 -5.84 -5.90 -2.31
C PHE A 58 -7.25 -6.53 -2.46
N ASP A 59 -7.79 -7.09 -1.39
CA ASP A 59 -9.11 -7.74 -1.40
C ASP A 59 -10.25 -6.78 -1.82
N THR A 60 -10.22 -5.55 -1.32
CA THR A 60 -11.19 -4.51 -1.69
C THR A 60 -11.07 -4.15 -3.17
N ALA A 61 -9.85 -4.06 -3.71
CA ALA A 61 -9.62 -3.78 -5.12
C ALA A 61 -10.14 -4.92 -6.02
N VAL A 62 -9.85 -6.17 -5.67
CA VAL A 62 -10.36 -7.35 -6.40
C VAL A 62 -11.89 -7.38 -6.39
N THR A 63 -12.50 -7.18 -5.22
CA THR A 63 -13.96 -7.15 -5.10
C THR A 63 -14.57 -6.03 -5.96
N THR A 64 -13.95 -4.84 -5.95
CA THR A 64 -14.41 -3.70 -6.76
C THR A 64 -14.30 -3.98 -8.26
N ALA A 65 -13.21 -4.60 -8.71
CA ALA A 65 -13.01 -4.98 -10.10
C ALA A 65 -14.02 -6.04 -10.55
N MET A 66 -14.27 -7.06 -9.72
CA MET A 66 -15.28 -8.09 -9.97
C MET A 66 -16.67 -7.45 -10.14
N ASP A 67 -17.03 -6.52 -9.27
CA ASP A 67 -18.30 -5.78 -9.32
C ASP A 67 -18.50 -5.03 -10.64
N ALA A 68 -17.42 -4.45 -11.18
CA ALA A 68 -17.43 -3.77 -12.48
C ALA A 68 -17.56 -4.76 -13.64
N ILE A 69 -16.84 -5.89 -13.58
CA ILE A 69 -16.90 -6.95 -14.58
C ILE A 69 -18.30 -7.56 -14.66
N ASP A 70 -18.96 -7.81 -13.52
CA ASP A 70 -20.32 -8.34 -13.49
C ASP A 70 -21.31 -7.40 -14.16
N LYS A 71 -21.24 -6.09 -13.88
CA LYS A 71 -22.07 -5.08 -14.54
C LYS A 71 -21.86 -5.05 -16.05
N ILE A 72 -20.61 -5.17 -16.51
CA ILE A 72 -20.30 -5.26 -17.94
C ILE A 72 -20.90 -6.52 -18.55
N ARG A 73 -20.77 -7.68 -17.88
CA ARG A 73 -21.28 -8.98 -18.36
C ARG A 73 -22.79 -8.97 -18.57
N ASP A 74 -23.54 -8.34 -17.68
CA ASP A 74 -25.00 -8.25 -17.80
C ASP A 74 -25.42 -7.48 -19.07
N THR A 75 -24.70 -6.40 -19.40
CA THR A 75 -24.96 -5.64 -20.64
C THR A 75 -24.46 -6.34 -21.90
N SER A 76 -23.33 -7.04 -21.81
CA SER A 76 -22.67 -7.69 -22.94
C SER A 76 -23.44 -8.92 -23.40
N SER A 77 -23.96 -9.73 -22.46
CA SER A 77 -24.79 -10.90 -22.75
C SER A 77 -26.09 -10.54 -23.46
N SER A 78 -26.68 -9.39 -23.13
CA SER A 78 -27.90 -8.87 -23.76
C SER A 78 -27.68 -8.44 -25.23
N HIS A 79 -26.49 -7.96 -25.58
CA HIS A 79 -26.22 -7.35 -26.90
C HIS A 79 -25.12 -8.07 -27.71
N ARG A 80 -24.61 -9.21 -27.24
CA ARG A 80 -23.46 -9.95 -27.83
C ARG A 80 -22.27 -9.03 -28.15
N ARG A 81 -21.81 -8.25 -27.16
CA ARG A 81 -20.67 -7.33 -27.31
C ARG A 81 -19.43 -7.85 -26.58
N THR A 82 -18.24 -7.57 -27.12
CA THR A 82 -16.95 -7.88 -26.48
C THR A 82 -16.44 -6.65 -25.74
N PHE A 83 -15.91 -6.86 -24.53
CA PHE A 83 -15.27 -5.85 -23.67
C PHE A 83 -13.92 -6.37 -23.17
#